data_AF-A0A5H6TAN7-F1
#
_entry.id   AF-A0A5H6TAN7-F1
#
_cell.length_a   1.000
_cell.length_b   1.000
_cell.length_c   1.000
_cell.angle_alpha   90.00
_cell.angle_beta   90.00
_cell.angle_gamma   90.00
#
_symmetry.space_group_name_H-M   'P 1'
#
loop_
_entity.id
_entity.type
_entity.pdbx_description
1 polymer ?
#
loop_
_entity_poly.entity_id
_entity_poly.type
_entity_poly.pdbx_seq_one_letter_code
_entity_poly.pdbx_strand_id
1 'polypeptide(L)'
;MRTDNNEHKALFSIPTAAHSSALANIKPLPVQRRITGHKQTDAYLWVLEVIRLNEPAHLDAAETALEKIKISPKEAEERYSRYLMANGGDPFQIAFGTIGMNNPANAIKAARENIKKAAEVRATFGSYESAMEDVEAERVIKSSAKFIDDYDWGWTPEELEAGHIGGDRMFEIDEQRRVMVDGYRDVLPEPHTLSDVVREFIYWDWLYQVRHTAGRELGHGYGYSEHHKSVCDRERYLEKLLATIKPVTRAEAEEVCRWFLASEKGQYMENHGAAVMFNLVGECEE
;
A
#
# COMPACT_ATOMS: atom_id res chain seq x y z
N MET A 1 16.71 -1.42 32.09
CA MET A 1 16.39 -1.85 30.71
C MET A 1 15.04 -2.55 30.62
N ARG A 2 14.10 -1.90 29.92
CA ARG A 2 12.88 -2.51 29.39
C ARG A 2 13.21 -3.61 28.38
N THR A 3 12.27 -4.53 28.20
CA THR A 3 12.34 -5.63 27.23
C THR A 3 11.10 -5.60 26.33
N ASP A 4 11.21 -6.14 25.12
CA ASP A 4 10.10 -6.32 24.19
C ASP A 4 8.86 -6.92 24.89
N ASN A 5 7.69 -6.43 24.50
CA ASN A 5 6.44 -7.04 24.91
C ASN A 5 6.17 -8.30 24.05
N ASN A 6 6.18 -9.48 24.68
CA ASN A 6 5.99 -10.75 23.97
C ASN A 6 4.58 -10.89 23.36
N GLU A 7 3.55 -10.35 24.00
CA GLU A 7 2.17 -10.38 23.46
C GLU A 7 2.05 -9.48 22.24
N HIS A 8 2.64 -8.27 22.32
CA HIS A 8 2.76 -7.35 21.18
C HIS A 8 3.51 -8.00 20.02
N LYS A 9 4.69 -8.55 20.31
CA LYS A 9 5.52 -9.23 19.31
C LYS A 9 4.78 -10.38 18.64
N ALA A 10 4.03 -11.18 19.39
CA ALA A 10 3.24 -12.27 18.83
C ALA A 10 2.11 -11.76 17.91
N LEU A 11 1.38 -10.72 18.34
CA LEU A 11 0.27 -10.14 17.58
C LEU A 11 0.73 -9.49 16.27
N PHE A 12 1.87 -8.78 16.30
CA PHE A 12 2.42 -8.02 15.17
C PHE A 12 3.56 -8.75 14.46
N SER A 13 3.53 -10.06 14.44
CA SER A 13 4.45 -10.89 13.64
C SER A 13 3.89 -11.11 12.24
N ILE A 14 4.70 -10.81 11.22
CA ILE A 14 4.36 -11.13 9.83
C ILE A 14 4.40 -12.65 9.65
N PRO A 15 3.30 -13.30 9.22
CA PRO A 15 3.29 -14.75 9.03
C PRO A 15 4.26 -15.19 7.92
N THR A 16 4.96 -16.29 8.16
CA THR A 16 5.75 -16.94 7.12
C THR A 16 4.83 -17.55 6.07
N ALA A 17 5.10 -17.26 4.79
CA ALA A 17 4.38 -17.83 3.66
C ALA A 17 4.36 -19.37 3.74
N ALA A 18 3.16 -19.97 3.73
CA ALA A 18 2.98 -21.41 3.63
C ALA A 18 2.72 -21.78 2.16
N HIS A 19 3.09 -23.00 1.75
CA HIS A 19 2.83 -23.43 0.37
C HIS A 19 1.32 -23.50 0.13
N SER A 20 0.79 -22.60 -0.70
CA SER A 20 -0.59 -22.66 -1.16
C SER A 20 -0.72 -23.66 -2.31
N SER A 21 -1.71 -24.55 -2.21
CA SER A 21 -2.12 -25.49 -3.26
C SER A 21 -3.31 -24.98 -4.08
N ALA A 22 -3.75 -23.73 -3.85
CA ALA A 22 -4.89 -23.16 -4.55
C ALA A 22 -4.63 -23.09 -6.07
N LEU A 23 -5.56 -23.64 -6.85
CA LEU A 23 -5.50 -23.58 -8.32
C LEU A 23 -5.63 -22.13 -8.76
N ALA A 24 -4.60 -21.62 -9.44
CA ALA A 24 -4.64 -20.29 -10.03
C ALA A 24 -5.63 -20.27 -11.21
N ASN A 25 -6.62 -19.39 -11.14
CA ASN A 25 -7.45 -19.08 -12.31
C ASN A 25 -6.63 -18.20 -13.27
N ILE A 26 -6.39 -18.69 -14.48
CA ILE A 26 -5.56 -17.99 -15.47
C ILE A 26 -6.38 -16.84 -16.07
N LYS A 27 -5.90 -15.60 -15.96
CA LYS A 27 -6.56 -14.45 -16.59
C LYS A 27 -6.61 -14.65 -18.12
N PRO A 28 -7.75 -14.42 -18.78
CA PRO A 28 -7.82 -14.55 -20.23
C PRO A 28 -6.97 -13.47 -20.91
N LEU A 29 -6.46 -13.77 -22.10
CA LEU A 29 -5.78 -12.77 -22.92
C LEU A 29 -6.74 -11.63 -23.29
N PRO A 30 -6.26 -10.37 -23.36
CA PRO A 30 -7.08 -9.26 -23.78
C PRO A 30 -7.42 -9.39 -25.27
N VAL A 31 -8.57 -8.86 -25.67
CA VAL A 31 -8.98 -8.89 -27.09
C VAL A 31 -8.05 -8.01 -27.91
N GLN A 32 -7.56 -8.53 -29.04
CA GLN A 32 -6.78 -7.74 -29.98
C GLN A 32 -7.65 -6.67 -30.64
N ARG A 33 -7.24 -5.40 -30.53
CA ARG A 33 -7.99 -4.24 -31.02
C ARG A 33 -7.20 -3.51 -32.10
N ARG A 34 -7.92 -2.97 -33.08
CA ARG A 34 -7.37 -2.05 -34.09
C ARG A 34 -7.58 -0.61 -33.60
N ILE A 35 -6.56 -0.04 -32.98
CA ILE A 35 -6.65 1.27 -32.30
C ILE A 35 -6.18 2.38 -33.26
N THR A 36 -4.91 2.33 -33.64
CA THR A 36 -4.28 3.32 -34.52
C THR A 36 -4.47 3.02 -36.00
N GLY A 37 -4.90 1.78 -36.32
CA GLY A 37 -4.97 1.28 -37.69
C GLY A 37 -3.64 0.81 -38.26
N HIS A 38 -2.53 1.04 -37.55
CA HIS A 38 -1.19 0.56 -37.90
C HIS A 38 -0.89 -0.77 -37.20
N LYS A 39 -0.82 -1.86 -37.97
CA LYS A 39 -0.73 -3.23 -37.44
C LYS A 39 0.39 -3.44 -36.40
N GLN A 40 1.58 -2.88 -36.63
CA GLN A 40 2.71 -3.05 -35.70
C GLN A 40 2.52 -2.24 -34.40
N THR A 41 1.92 -1.05 -34.48
CA THR A 41 1.63 -0.24 -33.28
C THR A 41 0.50 -0.85 -32.48
N ASP A 42 -0.55 -1.33 -33.15
CA ASP A 42 -1.67 -2.01 -32.50
C ASP A 42 -1.23 -3.32 -31.83
N ALA A 43 -0.34 -4.09 -32.48
CA ALA A 43 0.28 -5.27 -31.88
C ALA A 43 1.15 -4.91 -30.66
N TYR A 44 1.93 -3.82 -30.75
CA TYR A 44 2.76 -3.33 -29.65
C TYR A 44 1.93 -2.95 -28.42
N LEU A 45 0.86 -2.17 -28.62
CA LEU A 45 -0.08 -1.79 -27.56
C LEU A 45 -0.72 -3.01 -26.91
N TRP A 46 -1.13 -3.99 -27.71
CA TRP A 46 -1.71 -5.23 -27.21
C TRP A 46 -0.71 -6.06 -26.40
N VAL A 47 0.54 -6.22 -26.85
CA VAL A 47 1.58 -6.92 -26.08
C VAL A 47 1.87 -6.22 -24.75
N LEU A 48 1.92 -4.89 -24.72
CA LEU A 48 2.05 -4.13 -23.47
C LEU A 48 0.85 -4.35 -22.53
N GLU A 49 -0.36 -4.43 -23.07
CA GLU A 49 -1.57 -4.76 -22.31
C GLU A 49 -1.47 -6.17 -21.70
N VAL A 50 -1.01 -7.17 -22.46
CA VAL A 50 -0.77 -8.54 -21.97
C VAL A 50 0.27 -8.56 -20.84
N ILE A 51 1.40 -7.86 -20.99
CA ILE A 51 2.43 -7.77 -19.94
C ILE A 51 1.83 -7.16 -18.65
N ARG A 52 1.01 -6.12 -18.78
CA ARG A 52 0.38 -5.42 -17.65
C ARG A 52 -0.73 -6.22 -16.96
N LEU A 53 -1.20 -7.34 -17.53
CA LEU A 53 -2.10 -8.27 -16.84
C LEU A 53 -1.45 -8.93 -15.61
N ASN A 54 -0.11 -8.92 -15.53
CA ASN A 54 0.66 -9.61 -14.50
C ASN A 54 0.28 -11.10 -14.41
N GLU A 55 -0.04 -11.73 -15.54
CA GLU A 55 -0.44 -13.14 -15.60
C GLU A 55 0.77 -14.01 -15.95
N PRO A 56 1.23 -14.89 -15.03
CA PRO A 56 2.39 -15.74 -15.24
C PRO A 56 2.31 -16.57 -16.52
N ALA A 57 1.12 -17.08 -16.87
CA ALA A 57 0.94 -17.94 -18.03
C ALA A 57 1.23 -17.24 -19.37
N HIS A 58 1.12 -15.90 -19.42
CA HIS A 58 1.24 -15.13 -20.66
C HIS A 58 2.56 -14.37 -20.78
N LEU A 59 3.27 -14.13 -19.67
CA LEU A 59 4.39 -13.18 -19.65
C LEU A 59 5.54 -13.55 -20.59
N ASP A 60 6.02 -14.79 -20.55
CA ASP A 60 7.16 -15.21 -21.39
C ASP A 60 6.80 -15.22 -22.89
N ALA A 61 5.54 -15.56 -23.21
CA ALA A 61 5.02 -15.47 -24.57
C ALA A 61 4.90 -14.02 -25.05
N ALA A 62 4.49 -13.10 -24.16
CA ALA A 62 4.40 -11.68 -24.45
C ALA A 62 5.79 -11.04 -24.66
N GLU A 63 6.78 -11.42 -23.86
CA GLU A 63 8.18 -10.98 -24.03
C GLU A 63 8.74 -11.47 -25.37
N THR A 64 8.55 -12.75 -25.71
CA THR A 64 8.94 -13.29 -27.02
C THR A 64 8.21 -12.60 -28.19
N ALA A 65 6.93 -12.23 -28.00
CA ALA A 65 6.17 -11.51 -29.01
C ALA A 65 6.70 -10.09 -29.21
N LEU A 66 7.10 -9.42 -28.12
CA LEU A 66 7.68 -8.08 -28.15
C LEU A 66 8.97 -8.03 -28.99
N GLU A 67 9.83 -9.04 -28.87
CA GLU A 67 11.08 -9.15 -29.65
C GLU A 67 10.84 -9.31 -31.16
N LYS A 68 9.68 -9.86 -31.56
CA LYS A 68 9.31 -10.07 -32.96
C LYS A 68 8.68 -8.83 -33.60
N ILE A 69 8.30 -7.83 -32.80
CA ILE A 69 7.72 -6.58 -33.29
C ILE A 69 8.83 -5.73 -33.90
N LYS A 70 8.60 -5.25 -35.13
CA LYS A 70 9.61 -4.52 -35.90
C LYS A 70 9.67 -3.04 -35.57
N ILE A 71 8.55 -2.46 -35.14
CA ILE A 71 8.51 -1.04 -34.76
C ILE A 71 9.28 -0.86 -33.45
N SER A 72 10.10 0.19 -33.36
CA SER A 72 10.77 0.49 -32.09
C SER A 72 9.76 0.98 -31.04
N PRO A 73 10.01 0.77 -29.73
CA PRO A 73 9.16 1.27 -28.66
C PRO A 73 8.88 2.78 -28.76
N LYS A 74 9.90 3.56 -29.10
CA LYS A 74 9.79 5.02 -29.28
C LYS A 74 8.89 5.39 -30.46
N GLU A 75 9.04 4.74 -31.60
CA GLU A 75 8.16 5.01 -32.75
C GLU A 75 6.72 4.58 -32.48
N ALA A 76 6.50 3.51 -31.71
CA ALA A 76 5.17 3.08 -31.30
C ALA A 76 4.51 4.11 -30.36
N GLU A 77 5.27 4.63 -29.39
CA GLU A 77 4.85 5.73 -28.51
C GLU A 77 4.45 6.97 -29.32
N GLU A 78 5.33 7.46 -30.20
CA GLU A 78 5.08 8.67 -31.01
C GLU A 78 3.87 8.51 -31.93
N ARG A 79 3.65 7.31 -32.49
CA ARG A 79 2.46 7.02 -33.30
C ARG A 79 1.18 7.03 -32.46
N TYR A 80 1.21 6.40 -31.30
CA TYR A 80 0.05 6.36 -30.42
C TYR A 80 -0.27 7.74 -29.83
N SER A 81 0.75 8.50 -29.44
CA SER A 81 0.62 9.90 -29.01
C SER A 81 -0.07 10.77 -30.07
N ARG A 82 0.37 10.67 -31.33
CA ARG A 82 -0.27 11.38 -32.46
C ARG A 82 -1.71 10.93 -32.69
N TYR A 83 -1.99 9.64 -32.54
CA TYR A 83 -3.36 9.13 -32.61
C TYR A 83 -4.24 9.74 -31.51
N LEU A 84 -3.78 9.74 -30.26
CA LEU A 84 -4.53 10.34 -29.14
C LEU A 84 -4.80 11.83 -29.37
N MET A 85 -3.78 12.58 -29.81
CA MET A 85 -3.92 14.00 -30.17
C MET A 85 -4.94 14.22 -31.29
N ALA A 86 -4.90 13.41 -32.35
CA ALA A 86 -5.84 13.52 -33.46
C ALA A 86 -7.29 13.17 -33.08
N ASN A 87 -7.47 12.39 -32.00
CA ASN A 87 -8.78 12.02 -31.46
C ASN A 87 -9.23 12.92 -30.30
N GLY A 88 -8.60 14.09 -30.13
CA GLY A 88 -9.02 15.11 -29.17
C GLY A 88 -8.52 14.88 -27.73
N GLY A 89 -7.56 13.98 -27.53
CA GLY A 89 -6.93 13.80 -26.23
C GLY A 89 -6.18 15.05 -25.78
N ASP A 90 -6.44 15.49 -24.55
CA ASP A 90 -5.70 16.61 -23.97
C ASP A 90 -4.24 16.21 -23.62
N PRO A 91 -3.32 17.17 -23.38
CA PRO A 91 -1.92 16.86 -23.10
C PRO A 91 -1.69 15.91 -21.93
N PHE A 92 -2.53 15.94 -20.89
CA PHE A 92 -2.41 15.02 -19.75
C PHE A 92 -2.87 13.61 -20.14
N GLN A 93 -4.00 13.49 -20.85
CA GLN A 93 -4.47 12.19 -21.35
C GLN A 93 -3.45 11.53 -22.28
N ILE A 94 -2.80 12.31 -23.14
CA ILE A 94 -1.74 11.81 -24.02
C ILE A 94 -0.56 11.33 -23.19
N ALA A 95 -0.09 12.16 -22.24
CA ALA A 95 1.03 11.80 -21.38
C ALA A 95 0.74 10.51 -20.62
N PHE A 96 -0.38 10.43 -19.88
CA PHE A 96 -0.76 9.23 -19.13
C PHE A 96 -1.00 8.01 -20.02
N GLY A 97 -1.55 8.20 -21.22
CA GLY A 97 -1.78 7.14 -22.18
C GLY A 97 -0.50 6.54 -22.77
N THR A 98 0.60 7.31 -22.83
CA THR A 98 1.87 6.88 -23.41
C THR A 98 2.98 6.58 -22.41
N ILE A 99 2.74 6.82 -21.10
CA ILE A 99 3.72 6.57 -20.03
C ILE A 99 4.30 5.16 -20.12
N GLY A 100 5.64 5.09 -20.12
CA GLY A 100 6.40 3.85 -20.11
C GLY A 100 6.39 3.06 -21.42
N MET A 101 5.73 3.54 -22.48
CA MET A 101 5.71 2.85 -23.77
C MET A 101 7.08 2.78 -24.44
N ASN A 102 7.96 3.77 -24.26
CA ASN A 102 9.32 3.69 -24.82
C ASN A 102 10.26 2.72 -24.08
N ASN A 103 9.87 2.23 -22.90
CA ASN A 103 10.70 1.35 -22.10
C ASN A 103 9.91 0.12 -21.62
N PRO A 104 9.64 -0.84 -22.51
CA PRO A 104 8.90 -2.05 -22.17
C PRO A 104 9.63 -2.96 -21.18
N ALA A 105 10.97 -2.84 -21.05
CA ALA A 105 11.73 -3.61 -20.07
C ALA A 105 11.30 -3.28 -18.62
N ASN A 106 10.95 -2.02 -18.34
CA ASN A 106 10.38 -1.63 -17.05
C ASN A 106 9.01 -2.28 -16.82
N ALA A 107 8.17 -2.38 -17.84
CA ALA A 107 6.87 -3.05 -17.73
C ALA A 107 7.02 -4.54 -17.44
N ILE A 108 7.98 -5.22 -18.09
CA ILE A 108 8.30 -6.63 -17.84
C ILE A 108 8.81 -6.82 -16.41
N LYS A 109 9.75 -5.97 -15.96
CA LYS A 109 10.27 -6.00 -14.59
C LYS A 109 9.14 -5.85 -13.56
N ALA A 110 8.29 -4.83 -13.73
CA ALA A 110 7.15 -4.59 -12.86
C ALA A 110 6.16 -5.76 -12.89
N ALA A 111 5.91 -6.37 -14.05
CA ALA A 111 5.04 -7.55 -14.15
C ALA A 111 5.60 -8.74 -13.37
N ARG A 112 6.90 -9.03 -13.49
CA ARG A 112 7.57 -10.11 -12.72
C ARG A 112 7.49 -9.85 -11.21
N GLU A 113 7.69 -8.61 -10.77
CA GLU A 113 7.55 -8.22 -9.36
C GLU A 113 6.10 -8.37 -8.86
N ASN A 114 5.11 -7.90 -9.63
CA ASN A 114 3.69 -8.03 -9.27
C ASN A 114 3.25 -9.49 -9.21
N ILE A 115 3.70 -10.33 -10.15
CA ILE A 115 3.46 -11.78 -10.14
C ILE A 115 3.98 -12.40 -8.85
N LYS A 116 5.22 -12.05 -8.46
CA LYS A 116 5.83 -12.57 -7.24
C LYS A 116 5.03 -12.16 -6.01
N LYS A 117 4.68 -10.87 -5.88
CA LYS A 117 3.84 -10.36 -4.79
C LYS A 117 2.48 -11.07 -4.74
N ALA A 118 1.82 -11.24 -5.88
CA ALA A 118 0.53 -11.93 -5.96
C ALA A 118 0.62 -13.41 -5.56
N ALA A 119 1.75 -14.07 -5.83
CA ALA A 119 2.01 -15.42 -5.35
C ALA A 119 2.26 -15.45 -3.84
N GLU A 120 3.01 -14.48 -3.30
CA GLU A 120 3.26 -14.34 -1.86
C GLU A 120 1.94 -14.12 -1.07
N VAL A 121 1.02 -13.29 -1.56
CA VAL A 121 -0.30 -13.11 -0.93
C VAL A 121 -1.03 -14.45 -0.78
N ARG A 122 -1.13 -15.23 -1.86
CA ARG A 122 -1.78 -16.55 -1.81
C ARG A 122 -1.04 -17.54 -0.91
N ALA A 123 0.28 -17.45 -0.83
CA ALA A 123 1.07 -18.28 0.06
C ALA A 123 0.82 -17.93 1.54
N THR A 124 0.56 -16.67 1.86
CA THR A 124 0.27 -16.26 3.23
C THR A 124 -1.20 -16.48 3.62
N PHE A 125 -2.16 -16.14 2.75
CA PHE A 125 -3.59 -16.11 3.07
C PHE A 125 -4.41 -17.22 2.40
N GLY A 126 -3.81 -18.04 1.54
CA GLY A 126 -4.50 -19.07 0.75
C GLY A 126 -5.24 -18.53 -0.47
N SER A 127 -5.93 -17.39 -0.34
CA SER A 127 -6.68 -16.71 -1.41
C SER A 127 -6.51 -15.18 -1.35
N TYR A 128 -6.96 -14.47 -2.38
CA TYR A 128 -6.95 -13.00 -2.38
C TYR A 128 -8.10 -12.45 -1.51
N GLU A 129 -9.25 -13.12 -1.51
CA GLU A 129 -10.41 -12.78 -0.70
C GLU A 129 -10.09 -12.87 0.79
N SER A 130 -9.43 -13.95 1.23
CA SER A 130 -9.01 -14.13 2.62
C SER A 130 -7.98 -13.09 3.07
N ALA A 131 -7.21 -12.49 2.16
CA ALA A 131 -6.30 -11.38 2.50
C ALA A 131 -7.07 -10.08 2.84
N MET A 132 -8.31 -9.95 2.40
CA MET A 132 -9.18 -8.80 2.66
C MET A 132 -9.97 -8.93 3.96
N GLU A 133 -10.03 -10.12 4.55
CA GLU A 133 -10.68 -10.35 5.85
C GLU A 133 -9.89 -9.72 6.99
N ASP A 134 -10.56 -9.37 8.09
CA ASP A 134 -9.92 -8.82 9.28
C ASP A 134 -8.86 -9.79 9.81
N VAL A 135 -7.65 -9.26 10.04
CA VAL A 135 -6.61 -10.00 10.78
C VAL A 135 -6.85 -9.89 12.28
N GLU A 136 -6.15 -10.71 13.07
CA GLU A 136 -6.35 -10.74 14.52
C GLU A 136 -6.16 -9.36 15.18
N ALA A 137 -5.15 -8.60 14.77
CA ALA A 137 -4.92 -7.25 15.29
C ALA A 137 -6.11 -6.31 15.04
N GLU A 138 -6.78 -6.41 13.89
CA GLU A 138 -7.97 -5.62 13.59
C GLU A 138 -9.19 -6.10 14.37
N ARG A 139 -9.36 -7.42 14.56
CA ARG A 139 -10.43 -7.97 15.41
C ARG A 139 -10.29 -7.53 16.85
N VAL A 140 -9.07 -7.49 17.37
CA VAL A 140 -8.78 -6.97 18.71
C VAL A 140 -9.18 -5.49 18.80
N ILE A 141 -8.80 -4.66 17.82
CA ILE A 141 -9.26 -3.26 17.76
C ILE A 141 -10.79 -3.17 17.76
N LYS A 142 -11.48 -3.97 16.93
CA LYS A 142 -12.95 -3.99 16.84
C LYS A 142 -13.65 -4.43 18.13
N SER A 143 -12.95 -5.13 19.02
CA SER A 143 -13.47 -5.51 20.34
C SER A 143 -13.49 -4.35 21.36
N SER A 144 -12.80 -3.25 21.06
CA SER A 144 -12.78 -2.07 21.93
C SER A 144 -14.18 -1.46 22.05
N ALA A 145 -14.56 -1.09 23.28
CA ALA A 145 -15.75 -0.29 23.53
C ALA A 145 -15.69 1.12 22.89
N LYS A 146 -14.49 1.54 22.46
CA LYS A 146 -14.21 2.80 21.77
C LYS A 146 -14.15 2.64 20.26
N PHE A 147 -14.39 1.43 19.71
CA PHE A 147 -14.38 1.22 18.27
C PHE A 147 -15.47 2.06 17.59
N ILE A 148 -15.12 2.65 16.45
CA ILE A 148 -16.00 3.50 15.65
C ILE A 148 -16.05 2.91 14.26
N ASP A 149 -17.22 2.40 13.89
CA ASP A 149 -17.54 1.89 12.55
C ASP A 149 -18.39 2.89 11.73
N ASP A 150 -18.84 3.96 12.40
CA ASP A 150 -19.71 4.97 11.80
C ASP A 150 -18.89 5.97 10.98
N TYR A 151 -19.19 6.04 9.68
CA TYR A 151 -18.55 6.96 8.75
C TYR A 151 -18.82 8.43 9.10
N ASP A 152 -20.03 8.71 9.59
CA ASP A 152 -20.51 10.06 9.93
C ASP A 152 -20.29 10.40 11.40
N TRP A 153 -19.46 9.62 12.11
CA TRP A 153 -19.16 9.87 13.51
C TRP A 153 -18.63 11.30 13.72
N GLY A 154 -19.20 11.99 14.71
CA GLY A 154 -18.85 13.37 15.06
C GLY A 154 -19.58 14.44 14.25
N TRP A 155 -20.41 14.07 13.28
CA TRP A 155 -21.24 15.01 12.54
C TRP A 155 -22.44 15.45 13.39
N THR A 156 -22.78 16.73 13.29
CA THR A 156 -24.00 17.31 13.87
C THR A 156 -25.23 16.95 13.05
N PRO A 157 -26.45 17.02 13.62
CA PRO A 157 -27.68 16.81 12.86
C PRO A 157 -27.80 17.69 11.62
N GLU A 158 -27.34 18.95 11.71
CA GLU A 158 -27.34 19.90 10.59
C GLU A 158 -26.35 19.49 9.49
N GLU A 159 -25.17 18.98 9.86
CA GLU A 159 -24.17 18.48 8.90
C GLU A 159 -24.64 17.20 8.21
N LEU A 160 -25.32 16.32 8.94
CA LEU A 160 -25.96 15.12 8.38
C LEU A 160 -27.05 15.49 7.38
N GLU A 161 -27.89 16.49 7.69
CA GLU A 161 -28.90 17.01 6.77
C GLU A 161 -28.28 17.66 5.53
N ALA A 162 -27.18 18.41 5.70
CA ALA A 162 -26.45 19.01 4.60
C ALA A 162 -25.71 17.99 3.72
N GLY A 163 -25.42 16.80 4.26
CA GLY A 163 -24.68 15.73 3.58
C GLY A 163 -23.21 16.06 3.32
N HIS A 164 -22.65 17.06 4.02
CA HIS A 164 -21.24 17.40 3.93
C HIS A 164 -20.76 18.15 5.19
N ILE A 165 -19.44 18.08 5.43
CA ILE A 165 -18.74 18.90 6.42
C ILE A 165 -17.71 19.81 5.73
N GLY A 166 -17.34 20.91 6.39
CA GLY A 166 -16.25 21.77 5.93
C GLY A 166 -14.87 21.10 6.11
N GLY A 167 -13.87 21.55 5.36
CA GLY A 167 -12.50 21.00 5.44
C GLY A 167 -11.90 21.07 6.84
N ASP A 168 -11.99 22.23 7.51
CA ASP A 168 -11.47 22.41 8.87
C ASP A 168 -12.20 21.51 9.90
N ARG A 169 -13.50 21.30 9.70
CA ARG A 169 -14.33 20.44 10.55
C ARG A 169 -13.86 18.98 10.51
N MET A 170 -13.39 18.51 9.36
CA MET A 170 -12.84 17.15 9.22
C MET A 170 -11.63 16.93 10.14
N PHE A 171 -10.74 17.90 10.23
CA PHE A 171 -9.56 17.82 11.10
C PHE A 171 -9.94 17.84 12.58
N GLU A 172 -10.93 18.65 12.96
CA GLU A 172 -11.45 18.70 14.33
C GLU A 172 -12.06 17.35 14.74
N ILE A 173 -12.88 16.75 13.88
CA ILE A 173 -13.49 15.42 14.11
C ILE A 173 -12.39 14.35 14.23
N ASP A 174 -11.39 14.38 13.36
CA ASP A 174 -10.26 13.44 13.43
C ASP A 174 -9.47 13.60 14.74
N GLU A 175 -9.24 14.81 15.22
CA GLU A 175 -8.58 15.06 16.50
C GLU A 175 -9.41 14.54 17.68
N GLN A 176 -10.71 14.84 17.71
CA GLN A 176 -11.64 14.34 18.72
C GLN A 176 -11.70 12.82 18.73
N ARG A 177 -11.74 12.19 17.55
CA ARG A 177 -11.71 10.74 17.40
C ARG A 177 -10.45 10.17 18.02
N ARG A 178 -9.27 10.69 17.65
CA ARG A 178 -7.98 10.21 18.16
C ARG A 178 -7.86 10.32 19.67
N VAL A 179 -8.38 11.40 20.26
CA VAL A 179 -8.43 11.57 21.72
C VAL A 179 -9.33 10.52 22.36
N MET A 180 -10.50 10.25 21.77
CA MET A 180 -11.46 9.29 22.31
C MET A 180 -10.94 7.85 22.24
N VAL A 181 -10.47 7.42 21.07
CA VAL A 181 -9.99 6.03 20.85
C VAL A 181 -8.65 5.78 21.54
N ASP A 182 -7.85 6.82 21.77
CA ASP A 182 -6.55 6.76 22.46
C ASP A 182 -5.65 5.63 21.93
N GLY A 183 -5.56 5.50 20.61
CA GLY A 183 -4.76 4.46 19.95
C GLY A 183 -5.14 3.03 20.34
N TYR A 184 -6.38 2.78 20.77
CA TYR A 184 -6.91 1.46 21.17
C TYR A 184 -6.09 0.73 22.23
N ARG A 185 -5.45 1.50 23.12
CA ARG A 185 -4.61 0.97 24.21
C ARG A 185 -5.41 0.17 25.25
N ASP A 186 -6.73 0.26 25.23
CA ASP A 186 -7.62 -0.54 26.07
C ASP A 186 -7.68 -2.01 25.64
N VAL A 187 -7.34 -2.32 24.38
CA VAL A 187 -7.41 -3.69 23.82
C VAL A 187 -6.12 -4.19 23.20
N LEU A 188 -5.30 -3.30 22.61
CA LEU A 188 -4.03 -3.69 22.00
C LEU A 188 -2.91 -3.74 23.04
N PRO A 189 -1.97 -4.70 22.93
CA PRO A 189 -0.81 -4.75 23.82
C PRO A 189 0.06 -3.49 23.63
N GLU A 190 0.57 -2.98 24.74
CA GLU A 190 1.39 -1.76 24.77
C GLU A 190 2.83 -2.08 24.32
N PRO A 191 3.38 -1.42 23.29
CA PRO A 191 4.80 -1.56 22.95
C PRO A 191 5.69 -1.03 24.09
N HIS A 192 6.71 -1.79 24.47
CA HIS A 192 7.60 -1.40 25.57
C HIS A 192 8.88 -0.71 25.08
N THR A 193 9.30 -1.01 23.86
CA THR A 193 10.57 -0.59 23.25
C THR A 193 10.32 0.13 21.92
N LEU A 194 11.32 0.84 21.39
CA LEU A 194 11.19 1.42 20.04
C LEU A 194 11.13 0.33 18.98
N SER A 195 11.77 -0.81 19.23
CA SER A 195 11.70 -2.00 18.37
C SER A 195 10.28 -2.55 18.26
N ASP A 196 9.51 -2.56 19.35
CA ASP A 196 8.09 -2.92 19.32
C ASP A 196 7.29 -1.93 18.48
N VAL A 197 7.51 -0.62 18.66
CA VAL A 197 6.83 0.43 17.88
C VAL A 197 7.10 0.26 16.38
N VAL A 198 8.36 0.08 15.99
CA VAL A 198 8.76 -0.13 14.59
C VAL A 198 8.19 -1.42 14.02
N ARG A 199 8.15 -2.51 14.81
CA ARG A 199 7.54 -3.78 14.40
C ARG A 199 6.08 -3.61 14.01
N GLU A 200 5.32 -2.87 14.81
CA GLU A 200 3.91 -2.62 14.55
C GLU A 200 3.71 -1.80 13.26
N PHE A 201 4.53 -0.76 13.03
CA PHE A 201 4.49 -0.02 11.75
C PHE A 201 4.81 -0.91 10.55
N ILE A 202 5.84 -1.74 10.64
CA ILE A 202 6.21 -2.68 9.58
C ILE A 202 5.08 -3.67 9.30
N TYR A 203 4.39 -4.14 10.35
CA TYR A 203 3.24 -5.02 10.21
C TYR A 203 2.08 -4.34 9.46
N TRP A 204 1.73 -3.11 9.84
CA TRP A 204 0.63 -2.39 9.18
C TRP A 204 0.95 -2.04 7.73
N ASP A 205 2.18 -1.59 7.42
CA ASP A 205 2.60 -1.37 6.03
C ASP A 205 2.57 -2.67 5.23
N TRP A 206 3.11 -3.76 5.78
CA TRP A 206 3.04 -5.08 5.14
C TRP A 206 1.59 -5.50 4.82
N LEU A 207 0.67 -5.36 5.78
CA LEU A 207 -0.74 -5.70 5.58
C LEU A 207 -1.37 -4.85 4.47
N TYR A 208 -1.06 -3.55 4.43
CA TYR A 208 -1.50 -2.65 3.35
C TYR A 208 -1.00 -3.15 1.99
N GLN A 209 0.30 -3.47 1.86
CA GLN A 209 0.89 -3.90 0.59
C GLN A 209 0.31 -5.22 0.09
N VAL A 210 0.06 -6.17 1.00
CA VAL A 210 -0.60 -7.45 0.70
C VAL A 210 -2.03 -7.20 0.19
N ARG A 211 -2.82 -6.40 0.91
CA ARG A 211 -4.21 -6.09 0.51
C ARG A 211 -4.27 -5.27 -0.77
N HIS A 212 -3.34 -4.36 -0.97
CA HIS A 212 -3.22 -3.60 -2.22
C HIS A 212 -3.01 -4.56 -3.40
N THR A 213 -2.11 -5.52 -3.24
CA THR A 213 -1.87 -6.57 -4.24
C THR A 213 -3.11 -7.44 -4.44
N ALA A 214 -3.74 -7.91 -3.36
CA ALA A 214 -4.96 -8.73 -3.41
C ALA A 214 -6.11 -8.02 -4.13
N GLY A 215 -6.38 -6.75 -3.78
CA GLY A 215 -7.42 -5.94 -4.40
C GLY A 215 -7.20 -5.78 -5.90
N ARG A 216 -5.96 -5.57 -6.35
CA ARG A 216 -5.65 -5.50 -7.80
C ARG A 216 -5.94 -6.82 -8.51
N GLU A 217 -5.64 -7.95 -7.88
CA GLU A 217 -5.93 -9.28 -8.43
C GLU A 217 -7.43 -9.60 -8.46
N LEU A 218 -8.20 -9.08 -7.50
CA LEU A 218 -9.66 -9.15 -7.46
C LEU A 218 -10.35 -8.19 -8.46
N GLY A 219 -9.58 -7.38 -9.19
CA GLY A 219 -10.10 -6.45 -10.18
C GLY A 219 -10.52 -5.09 -9.62
N HIS A 220 -10.15 -4.77 -8.37
CA HIS A 220 -10.28 -3.41 -7.87
C HIS A 220 -9.26 -2.55 -8.62
N GLY A 221 -9.73 -1.66 -9.49
CA GLY A 221 -8.88 -0.92 -10.44
C GLY A 221 -7.73 -0.15 -9.78
N TYR A 222 -7.93 0.33 -8.55
CA TYR A 222 -6.93 1.04 -7.75
C TYR A 222 -6.35 0.19 -6.59
N GLY A 223 -6.70 -1.10 -6.51
CA GLY A 223 -6.33 -1.98 -5.41
C GLY A 223 -7.10 -1.69 -4.12
N TYR A 224 -6.44 -1.95 -2.99
CA TYR A 224 -6.87 -1.48 -1.66
C TYR A 224 -6.38 -0.05 -1.48
N SER A 225 -7.32 0.87 -1.24
CA SER A 225 -7.05 2.32 -1.24
C SER A 225 -6.35 2.79 0.04
N GLU A 226 -6.81 2.32 1.20
CA GLU A 226 -6.30 2.73 2.49
C GLU A 226 -6.74 1.76 3.58
N HIS A 227 -6.01 1.77 4.71
CA HIS A 227 -6.47 1.08 5.90
C HIS A 227 -7.72 1.70 6.51
N HIS A 228 -8.46 0.91 7.28
CA HIS A 228 -9.52 1.44 8.13
C HIS A 228 -8.96 2.52 9.07
N LYS A 229 -9.75 3.57 9.34
CA LYS A 229 -9.34 4.74 10.15
C LYS A 229 -8.77 4.34 11.52
N SER A 230 -9.23 3.22 12.07
CA SER A 230 -8.73 2.71 13.35
C SER A 230 -7.23 2.37 13.34
N VAL A 231 -6.70 1.86 12.21
CA VAL A 231 -5.26 1.62 12.05
C VAL A 231 -4.52 2.95 12.00
N CYS A 232 -5.03 3.94 11.26
CA CYS A 232 -4.43 5.27 11.21
C CYS A 232 -4.40 5.94 12.59
N ASP A 233 -5.47 5.81 13.39
CA ASP A 233 -5.51 6.35 14.75
C ASP A 233 -4.51 5.63 15.67
N ARG A 234 -4.30 4.32 15.50
CA ARG A 234 -3.23 3.57 16.17
C ARG A 234 -1.83 4.03 15.74
N GLU A 235 -1.59 4.21 14.45
CA GLU A 235 -0.32 4.72 13.93
C GLU A 235 0.03 6.11 14.50
N ARG A 236 -0.96 7.00 14.66
CA ARG A 236 -0.76 8.31 15.30
C ARG A 236 -0.36 8.20 16.77
N TYR A 237 -0.84 7.17 17.47
CA TYR A 237 -0.37 6.87 18.81
C TYR A 237 1.09 6.38 18.80
N LEU A 238 1.43 5.47 17.90
CA LEU A 238 2.80 4.96 17.73
C LEU A 238 3.81 6.06 17.35
N GLU A 239 3.40 7.05 16.55
CA GLU A 239 4.21 8.23 16.24
C GLU A 239 4.61 9.01 17.50
N LYS A 240 3.68 9.16 18.46
CA LYS A 240 3.99 9.79 19.76
C LYS A 240 4.98 8.94 20.56
N LEU A 241 4.87 7.61 20.50
CA LEU A 241 5.79 6.70 21.17
C LEU A 241 7.20 6.75 20.58
N LEU A 242 7.36 6.89 19.25
CA LEU A 242 8.68 7.10 18.63
C LEU A 242 9.42 8.32 19.18
N ALA A 243 8.69 9.37 19.58
CA ALA A 243 9.25 10.59 20.13
C ALA A 243 9.47 10.54 21.66
N THR A 244 8.85 9.61 22.37
CA THR A 244 8.78 9.64 23.85
C THR A 244 9.39 8.42 24.54
N ILE A 245 9.33 7.24 23.92
CA ILE A 245 10.01 6.06 24.44
C ILE A 245 11.51 6.24 24.22
N LYS A 246 12.28 6.35 25.31
CA LYS A 246 13.75 6.32 25.22
C LYS A 246 14.22 4.99 24.64
N PRO A 247 15.22 4.99 23.73
CA PRO A 247 15.86 3.77 23.28
C PRO A 247 16.44 2.98 24.46
N VAL A 248 16.24 1.67 24.46
CA VAL A 248 16.77 0.75 25.47
C VAL A 248 18.29 0.63 25.33
N THR A 249 18.79 0.65 24.08
CA THR A 249 20.23 0.60 23.78
C THR A 249 20.59 1.53 22.62
N ARG A 250 21.88 1.83 22.48
CA ARG A 250 22.37 2.58 21.30
C ARG A 250 22.15 1.81 20.00
N ALA A 251 22.26 0.48 20.03
CA ALA A 251 22.02 -0.37 18.87
C ALA A 251 20.56 -0.26 18.39
N GLU A 252 19.59 -0.31 19.32
CA GLU A 252 18.18 -0.07 18.99
C GLU A 252 17.97 1.33 18.39
N ALA A 253 18.55 2.36 18.99
CA ALA A 253 18.44 3.73 18.48
C ALA A 253 18.95 3.84 17.03
N GLU A 254 20.08 3.20 16.71
CA GLU A 254 20.62 3.18 15.36
C GLU A 254 19.73 2.42 14.37
N GLU A 255 19.19 1.26 14.76
CA GLU A 255 18.30 0.47 13.90
C GLU A 255 17.01 1.22 13.60
N VAL A 256 16.38 1.82 14.62
CA VAL A 256 15.17 2.63 14.47
C VAL A 256 15.46 3.88 13.64
N CYS A 257 16.62 4.51 13.80
CA CYS A 257 17.03 5.65 12.98
C CYS A 257 17.16 5.28 11.49
N ARG A 258 17.82 4.16 11.18
CA ARG A 258 17.94 3.67 9.78
C ARG A 258 16.56 3.41 9.18
N TRP A 259 15.67 2.75 9.94
CA TRP A 259 14.29 2.52 9.50
C TRP A 259 13.53 3.83 9.28
N PHE A 260 13.63 4.78 10.21
CA PHE A 260 12.91 6.06 10.15
C PHE A 260 13.32 6.89 8.93
N LEU A 261 14.63 6.93 8.63
CA LEU A 261 15.14 7.62 7.45
C LEU A 261 14.74 6.93 6.13
N ALA A 262 14.67 5.59 6.13
CA ALA A 262 14.29 4.83 4.93
C ALA A 262 12.78 4.81 4.67
N SER A 263 11.95 4.94 5.71
CA SER A 263 10.49 4.87 5.60
C SER A 263 9.84 6.18 5.13
N GLU A 264 10.61 7.27 5.08
CA GLU A 264 10.14 8.63 4.77
C GLU A 264 9.01 9.14 5.70
N LYS A 265 8.68 8.43 6.79
CA LYS A 265 7.60 8.81 7.72
C LYS A 265 7.77 10.22 8.27
N GLY A 266 9.02 10.67 8.47
CA GLY A 266 9.32 12.03 8.90
C GLY A 266 8.65 13.10 8.04
N GLN A 267 8.46 12.88 6.72
CA GLN A 267 7.82 13.85 5.83
C GLN A 267 6.34 14.14 6.20
N TYR A 268 5.67 13.19 6.84
CA TYR A 268 4.25 13.26 7.21
C TYR A 268 4.02 13.58 8.70
N MET A 269 5.11 13.78 9.44
CA MET A 269 5.09 14.17 10.85
C MET A 269 5.33 15.66 11.01
N GLU A 270 4.88 16.21 12.14
CA GLU A 270 5.16 17.60 12.50
C GLU A 270 6.68 17.89 12.52
N ASN A 271 7.07 19.03 11.97
CA ASN A 271 8.48 19.48 11.89
C ASN A 271 9.42 18.41 11.33
N HIS A 272 8.97 17.66 10.31
CA HIS A 272 9.73 16.60 9.67
C HIS A 272 10.21 15.49 10.63
N GLY A 273 9.47 15.25 11.72
CA GLY A 273 9.82 14.23 12.72
C GLY A 273 11.00 14.60 13.62
N ALA A 274 11.29 15.89 13.80
CA ALA A 274 12.39 16.38 14.63
C ALA A 274 12.39 15.79 16.05
N ALA A 275 11.21 15.64 16.68
CA ALA A 275 11.10 15.05 18.01
C ALA A 275 11.60 13.60 18.07
N VAL A 276 11.31 12.80 17.04
CA VAL A 276 11.81 11.42 16.91
C VAL A 276 13.33 11.43 16.75
N MET A 277 13.85 12.29 15.87
CA MET A 277 15.30 12.41 15.68
C MET A 277 16.03 12.80 16.97
N PHE A 278 15.50 13.77 17.72
CA PHE A 278 16.07 14.18 19.01
C PHE A 278 16.03 13.06 20.06
N ASN A 279 14.95 12.30 20.12
CA ASN A 279 14.85 11.13 21.00
C ASN A 279 15.92 10.07 20.67
N LEU A 280 16.13 9.79 19.38
CA LEU A 280 17.09 8.77 18.93
C LEU A 280 18.56 9.15 19.16
N VAL A 281 18.91 10.44 19.08
CA VAL A 281 20.27 10.92 19.39
C VAL A 281 20.51 11.15 20.87
N GLY A 282 19.44 11.19 21.67
CA GLY A 282 19.48 11.42 23.11
C GLY A 282 20.11 10.27 23.93
N GLU A 283 19.96 10.37 25.24
CA GLU A 283 20.38 9.34 26.19
C GLU A 283 19.47 8.11 26.10
N CYS A 284 20.09 6.92 26.15
CA CYS A 284 19.37 5.66 26.27
C CYS A 284 18.81 5.50 27.69
N GLU A 285 17.91 4.55 27.87
CA GLU A 285 17.45 4.15 29.19
C GLU A 285 18.62 3.67 30.08
N GLU A 286 18.59 4.06 31.36
CA GLU A 286 19.54 3.61 32.39
C GLU A 286 19.23 2.19 32.91
#